data_AF-A0A1C4PX15-F1
#
_entry.id   AF-A0A1C4PX15-F1
#
_cell.length_a   1.000
_cell.length_b   1.000
_cell.length_c   1.000
_cell.angle_alpha   90.00
_cell.angle_beta   90.00
_cell.angle_gamma   90.00
#
_symmetry.space_group_name_H-M   'P 1'
#
loop_
_entity.id
_entity.type
_entity.pdbx_description
1 polymer ?
#
loop_
_entity_poly.entity_id
_entity_poly.type
_entity_poly.pdbx_seq_one_letter_code
_entity_poly.pdbx_strand_id
1 'polypeptide(L)'
;MPDMLAIFRFYAAEEIDFDLDLREIQGQERLDVLCGFLAAIGRRLGKAVLMDSEGGDGSRPALGFDIEADRVVMLIEPPVRWGEIGPYPRG
;
A
#
# COMPACT_ATOMS: atom_id res chain seq x y z
N MET A 1 -7.83 -19.19 6.08
CA MET A 1 -7.44 -17.95 5.41
C MET A 1 -6.06 -17.59 5.91
N PRO A 2 -5.17 -17.02 5.09
CA PRO A 2 -3.93 -16.48 5.62
C PRO A 2 -4.27 -15.34 6.59
N ASP A 3 -3.83 -15.47 7.84
CA ASP A 3 -3.94 -14.39 8.82
C ASP A 3 -2.82 -13.36 8.57
N MET A 4 -3.14 -12.08 8.80
CA MET A 4 -2.24 -10.94 8.70
C MET A 4 -2.53 -10.00 9.86
N LEU A 5 -1.48 -9.60 10.58
CA LEU A 5 -1.61 -8.68 11.70
C LEU A 5 -1.61 -7.23 11.20
N ALA A 6 -2.66 -6.49 11.52
CA ALA A 6 -2.72 -5.03 11.36
C ALA A 6 -2.77 -4.37 12.75
N ILE A 7 -1.80 -3.49 13.04
CA ILE A 7 -1.72 -2.79 14.32
C ILE A 7 -2.19 -1.35 14.11
N PHE A 8 -3.36 -1.01 14.64
CA PHE A 8 -3.93 0.33 14.53
C PHE A 8 -3.43 1.28 15.61
N ARG A 9 -3.15 2.52 15.22
CA ARG A 9 -2.70 3.60 16.10
C ARG A 9 -3.47 4.88 15.79
N PHE A 10 -3.88 5.56 16.85
CA PHE A 10 -4.69 6.78 16.77
C PHE A 10 -3.81 7.96 17.20
N TYR A 11 -3.03 8.50 16.26
CA TYR A 11 -2.08 9.58 16.55
C TYR A 11 -2.69 10.98 16.41
N ALA A 12 -3.68 11.15 15.53
CA ALA A 12 -4.40 12.41 15.31
C ALA A 12 -5.92 12.16 15.26
N ALA A 13 -6.73 13.22 15.39
CA ALA A 13 -8.18 13.10 15.32
C ALA A 13 -8.66 12.86 13.87
N GLU A 14 -7.85 13.29 12.91
CA GLU A 14 -8.16 13.27 11.49
C GLU A 14 -7.66 12.01 10.78
N GLU A 15 -6.72 11.28 11.40
CA GLU A 15 -5.96 10.18 10.79
C GLU A 15 -5.88 8.97 11.72
N ILE A 16 -6.00 7.79 11.13
CA ILE A 16 -5.77 6.50 11.80
C ILE A 16 -4.67 5.82 11.01
N ASP A 17 -3.56 5.57 11.67
CA ASP A 17 -2.44 4.86 11.08
C ASP A 17 -2.54 3.38 11.44
N PHE A 18 -2.02 2.52 10.58
CA PHE A 18 -1.85 1.12 10.92
C PHE A 18 -0.62 0.53 10.25
N ASP A 19 0.07 -0.32 11.00
CA ASP A 19 1.27 -1.00 10.53
C ASP A 19 0.95 -2.42 10.08
N LEU A 20 1.67 -2.87 9.04
CA LEU A 20 1.61 -4.21 8.48
C LEU A 20 3.03 -4.77 8.34
N ASP A 21 3.23 -6.03 8.72
CA ASP A 21 4.50 -6.71 8.47
C ASP A 21 4.57 -7.21 7.03
N LEU A 22 5.47 -6.63 6.22
CA LEU A 22 5.64 -7.02 4.82
C LEU A 22 6.02 -8.50 4.65
N ARG A 23 6.58 -9.15 5.68
CA ARG A 23 6.89 -10.59 5.64
C ARG A 23 5.63 -11.45 5.61
N GLU A 24 4.51 -10.94 6.12
CA GLU A 24 3.21 -11.63 6.15
C GLU A 24 2.39 -11.41 4.87
N ILE A 25 2.82 -10.51 3.99
CA ILE A 25 2.08 -10.14 2.76
C ILE A 25 2.70 -10.71 1.47
N GLN A 26 3.67 -11.62 1.60
CA GLN A 26 4.41 -12.15 0.46
C GLN A 26 3.55 -13.05 -0.45
N GLY A 27 3.60 -12.79 -1.75
CA GLY A 27 2.86 -13.54 -2.77
C GLY A 27 1.47 -12.99 -3.07
N GLN A 28 0.93 -13.37 -4.23
CA GLN A 28 -0.30 -12.77 -4.76
C GLN A 28 -1.52 -12.98 -3.85
N GLU A 29 -1.73 -14.19 -3.32
CA GLU A 29 -2.89 -14.49 -2.46
C GLU A 29 -2.94 -13.58 -1.23
N ARG A 30 -1.79 -13.34 -0.58
CA ARG A 30 -1.71 -12.49 0.61
C ARG A 30 -1.85 -11.01 0.26
N LEU A 31 -1.31 -10.59 -0.89
CA LEU A 31 -1.51 -9.24 -1.42
C LEU A 31 -2.99 -8.99 -1.75
N ASP A 32 -3.71 -9.97 -2.31
CA ASP A 32 -5.13 -9.84 -2.62
C ASP A 32 -5.96 -9.67 -1.34
N VAL A 33 -5.62 -10.38 -0.26
CA VAL A 33 -6.24 -10.21 1.06
C VAL A 33 -5.99 -8.80 1.60
N LEU A 34 -4.77 -8.29 1.51
CA LEU A 34 -4.46 -6.91 1.89
C LEU A 34 -5.28 -5.90 1.08
N CYS A 35 -5.33 -6.04 -0.24
CA CYS A 35 -6.12 -5.16 -1.11
C CYS A 35 -7.61 -5.19 -0.75
N GLY A 36 -8.16 -6.38 -0.47
CA GLY A 36 -9.54 -6.53 -0.01
C GLY A 36 -9.80 -5.83 1.32
N PHE A 37 -8.86 -5.92 2.26
CA PHE A 37 -8.92 -5.25 3.56
C PHE A 37 -8.89 -3.71 3.43
N LEU A 38 -7.95 -3.15 2.66
CA LEU A 38 -7.87 -1.72 2.39
C LEU A 38 -9.16 -1.19 1.75
N ALA A 39 -9.69 -1.92 0.76
CA ALA A 39 -10.94 -1.56 0.10
C ALA A 39 -12.15 -1.66 1.04
N ALA A 40 -12.19 -2.62 1.96
CA ALA A 40 -13.25 -2.72 2.95
C ALA A 40 -13.27 -1.51 3.90
N ILE A 41 -12.10 -1.06 4.36
CA ILE A 41 -11.97 0.16 5.17
C ILE A 41 -12.42 1.39 4.37
N GLY A 42 -11.87 1.56 3.17
CA GLY A 42 -12.16 2.71 2.32
C GLY A 42 -13.64 2.84 1.97
N ARG A 43 -14.28 1.73 1.56
CA ARG A 43 -15.74 1.68 1.33
C ARG A 43 -16.53 2.00 2.58
N ARG A 44 -16.13 1.48 3.75
CA ARG A 44 -16.86 1.67 5.00
C ARG A 44 -16.81 3.12 5.50
N LEU A 45 -15.72 3.82 5.21
CA LEU A 45 -15.48 5.20 5.64
C LEU A 45 -15.82 6.24 4.56
N GLY A 46 -15.93 5.83 3.29
CA GLY A 46 -16.04 6.76 2.16
C GLY A 46 -14.79 7.63 2.01
N LYS A 47 -13.61 7.08 2.30
CA LYS A 47 -12.33 7.79 2.32
C LYS A 47 -11.25 6.98 1.60
N ALA A 48 -10.24 7.68 1.09
CA ALA A 48 -9.03 7.05 0.59
C ALA A 48 -8.29 6.38 1.76
N VAL A 49 -7.65 5.26 1.48
CA VAL A 49 -6.77 4.57 2.42
C VAL A 49 -5.42 4.44 1.73
N LEU A 50 -4.40 5.07 2.29
CA LEU A 50 -3.07 5.14 1.70
C LEU A 50 -2.12 4.21 2.47
N MET A 51 -1.18 3.61 1.76
CA MET A 51 -0.07 2.87 2.35
C MET A 51 1.23 3.54 1.95
N ASP A 52 1.96 4.06 2.91
CA ASP A 52 3.30 4.62 2.75
C ASP A 52 4.32 3.70 3.45
N SER A 53 5.59 3.91 3.15
CA SER A 53 6.70 3.37 3.91
C SER A 53 6.64 3.84 5.38
N GLU A 54 7.11 2.99 6.30
CA GLU A 54 7.19 3.36 7.72
C GLU A 54 7.99 4.65 7.90
N GLY A 55 7.42 5.62 8.62
CA GLY A 55 8.02 6.94 8.83
C GLY A 55 7.84 7.93 7.66
N GLY A 56 7.11 7.55 6.61
CA GLY A 56 6.66 8.46 5.55
C GLY A 56 5.65 9.49 6.08
N ASP A 57 5.55 10.62 5.37
CA ASP A 57 4.62 11.72 5.69
C ASP A 57 3.33 11.66 4.85
N GLY A 58 3.09 10.55 4.16
CA GLY A 58 1.94 10.36 3.29
C GLY A 58 2.06 11.04 1.93
N SER A 59 3.19 11.68 1.62
CA SER A 59 3.39 12.39 0.34
C SER A 59 3.70 11.44 -0.83
N ARG A 60 4.17 10.21 -0.56
CA ARG A 60 4.58 9.24 -1.60
C ARG A 60 4.05 7.83 -1.34
N PRO A 61 2.73 7.65 -1.20
CA PRO A 61 2.14 6.34 -0.92
C PRO A 61 2.44 5.35 -2.05
N ALA A 62 2.71 4.10 -1.69
CA ALA A 62 2.94 3.00 -2.63
C ALA A 62 1.63 2.43 -3.18
N LEU A 63 0.64 2.26 -2.31
CA LEU A 63 -0.71 1.78 -2.64
C LEU A 63 -1.75 2.77 -2.12
N GLY A 64 -2.91 2.81 -2.78
CA GLY A 64 -4.06 3.56 -2.30
C GLY A 64 -5.38 2.94 -2.72
N PHE A 65 -6.39 3.01 -1.86
CA PHE A 65 -7.78 2.79 -2.26
C PHE A 65 -8.31 4.04 -2.95
N ASP A 66 -8.65 3.90 -4.24
CA ASP A 66 -9.30 4.91 -5.06
C ASP A 66 -10.81 4.78 -4.88
N ILE A 67 -11.45 5.85 -4.38
CA ILE A 67 -12.88 5.91 -4.11
C ILE A 67 -13.69 5.85 -5.39
N GLU A 68 -13.27 6.58 -6.43
CA GLU A 68 -14.01 6.72 -7.68
C GLU A 68 -13.95 5.43 -8.50
N ALA A 69 -12.80 4.75 -8.48
CA ALA A 69 -12.60 3.49 -9.18
C ALA A 69 -13.01 2.25 -8.35
N ASP A 70 -13.38 2.42 -7.07
CA ASP A 70 -13.66 1.37 -6.08
C ASP A 70 -12.64 0.22 -6.10
N ARG A 71 -11.34 0.56 -6.12
CA ARG A 71 -10.26 -0.42 -6.17
C ARG A 71 -8.98 0.09 -5.53
N VAL A 72 -8.14 -0.84 -5.10
CA VAL A 72 -6.76 -0.53 -4.69
C VAL A 72 -5.89 -0.40 -5.94
N VAL A 73 -5.11 0.68 -6.01
CA VAL A 73 -4.20 1.01 -7.10
C VAL A 73 -2.78 1.19 -6.59
N MET A 74 -1.81 0.94 -7.47
CA MET A 74 -0.41 1.30 -7.22
C MET A 74 -0.22 2.78 -7.58
N LEU A 75 0.35 3.54 -6.65
CA LEU A 75 0.55 4.99 -6.77
C LEU A 75 2.00 5.37 -7.06
N ILE A 76 2.93 4.43 -6.88
CA ILE A 76 4.32 4.55 -7.32
C ILE A 76 4.52 3.93 -8.70
N GLU A 77 5.40 4.54 -9.50
CA GLU A 77 5.87 3.89 -10.71
C GLU A 77 6.71 2.66 -10.34
N PRO A 78 6.49 1.50 -10.99
CA PRO A 78 7.30 0.33 -10.73
C PRO A 78 8.75 0.61 -11.16
N PRO A 79 9.76 0.15 -10.41
CA PRO A 79 11.14 0.31 -10.80
C PRO A 79 11.37 -0.36 -12.16
N VAL A 80 12.11 0.32 -13.04
CA VAL A 80 12.53 -0.19 -14.35
C VAL A 80 13.19 -1.55 -14.14
N ARG A 81 12.78 -2.57 -14.89
CA ARG A 81 13.35 -3.91 -14.72
C ARG A 81 14.85 -3.85 -14.97
N TRP A 82 15.62 -4.58 -14.18
CA TRP A 82 17.09 -4.65 -14.31
C TRP A 82 17.58 -5.09 -15.71
N GLY A 83 16.71 -5.69 -16.54
CA GLY A 83 16.98 -6.02 -17.94
C GLY A 83 16.65 -4.93 -18.98
N GLU A 84 16.01 -3.84 -18.57
CA GLU A 84 15.60 -2.71 -19.43
C GLU A 84 16.50 -1.48 -19.23
N ILE A 85 17.24 -1.43 -18.12
CA ILE A 85 18.37 -0.51 -17.98
C ILE A 85 19.49 -0.98 -18.93
N GLY A 86 19.66 -0.25 -20.03
CA GLY A 86 20.80 -0.42 -20.92
C GLY A 86 22.14 -0.33 -20.16
N PRO A 87 23.25 -0.80 -20.74
CA PRO A 87 24.54 -0.78 -20.07
C PRO A 87 24.84 0.64 -19.57
N TYR A 88 25.18 0.76 -18.28
CA TYR A 88 25.55 2.01 -17.64
C TYR A 88 26.53 2.77 -18.54
N PRO A 89 26.37 4.09 -18.77
CA PRO A 89 27.30 4.82 -19.61
C PRO A 89 28.70 4.69 -19.00
N ARG A 90 29.63 4.14 -19.78
CA ARG A 90 31.05 4.13 -19.43
C ARG A 90 31.53 5.58 -19.45
N GLY A 91 31.68 6.16 -18.27
CA GLY A 91 32.53 7.33 -18.05
C GLY A 91 34.00 6.97 -18.14
#